data_AF-A0A1B8H7W3-F1
#
_entry.id   AF-A0A1B8H7W3-F1
#
_cell.length_a   1.000
_cell.length_b   1.000
_cell.length_c   1.000
_cell.angle_alpha   90.00
_cell.angle_beta   90.00
_cell.angle_gamma   90.00
#
_symmetry.space_group_name_H-M   'P 1'
#
loop_
_entity.id
_entity.type
_entity.pdbx_description
1 polymer ?
#
loop_
_entity_poly.entity_id
_entity_poly.type
_entity_poly.pdbx_seq_one_letter_code
_entity_poly.pdbx_strand_id
1 'polypeptide(L)'
;MLVFNCTKAAAEFFTVTRHGKKHSPLQAPQTDTMDDCGTETQPVSQWLVHAIKVRRKHVLIAMHVHTRYAMVFCDLKKGDKSTFLTLFMERLFNGMLFFAEEFALCDESEFRQIFAGFDEYHRDICFCLRGDRSVQGHINDVAWQFENAVNDAGCLPDNYAESASFDEWQNATLRSARQSKDYFFPDETMFIRWFARYSGRGNSDEAVILRSFDALRRRPLSYAESDEDSYEESHDKHHNDLIPDNVIDLAKVRAERNKR
;
A
#
# COMPACT_ATOMS: atom_id res chain seq x y z
N MET A 1 9.67 12.37 6.04
CA MET A 1 8.57 13.05 5.30
C MET A 1 7.90 12.10 4.32
N LEU A 2 6.58 12.15 4.16
CA LEU A 2 5.81 11.43 3.13
C LEU A 2 5.46 12.37 1.97
N VAL A 3 5.82 11.99 0.74
CA VAL A 3 5.65 12.85 -0.44
C VAL A 3 4.82 12.16 -1.50
N PHE A 4 3.68 12.77 -1.84
CA PHE A 4 2.78 12.37 -2.91
C PHE A 4 3.00 13.26 -4.13
N ASN A 5 3.79 12.75 -5.06
CA ASN A 5 4.04 13.33 -6.37
C ASN A 5 2.79 13.11 -7.23
N CYS A 6 2.02 14.15 -7.45
CA CYS A 6 0.81 14.10 -8.22
C CYS A 6 1.13 14.35 -9.69
N THR A 7 0.74 13.41 -10.54
CA THR A 7 0.61 13.67 -11.98
C THR A 7 -0.44 14.77 -12.24
N LYS A 8 -0.52 15.29 -13.46
CA LYS A 8 -1.55 16.29 -13.82
C LYS A 8 -2.97 15.79 -13.49
N ALA A 9 -3.28 14.53 -13.82
CA ALA A 9 -4.59 13.95 -13.53
C ALA A 9 -4.88 13.86 -12.02
N ALA A 10 -3.90 13.46 -11.21
CA ALA A 10 -4.06 13.44 -9.75
C ALA A 10 -4.17 14.85 -9.16
N ALA A 11 -3.39 15.81 -9.67
CA ALA A 11 -3.46 17.22 -9.28
C ALA A 11 -4.86 17.81 -9.55
N GLU A 12 -5.44 17.49 -10.71
CA GLU A 12 -6.80 17.86 -11.07
C GLU A 12 -7.85 17.17 -10.20
N PHE A 13 -7.61 15.91 -9.80
CA PHE A 13 -8.49 15.19 -8.87
C PHE A 13 -8.49 15.84 -7.48
N PHE A 14 -7.33 16.21 -6.95
CA PHE A 14 -7.23 16.83 -5.62
C PHE A 14 -7.58 18.32 -5.60
N THR A 15 -7.68 18.97 -6.77
CA THR A 15 -8.04 20.39 -6.87
C THR A 15 -9.53 20.56 -7.10
N VAL A 16 -10.19 21.35 -6.24
CA VAL A 16 -11.61 21.68 -6.36
C VAL A 16 -11.84 23.18 -6.37
N THR A 17 -12.84 23.64 -7.12
CA THR A 17 -13.26 25.04 -7.09
C THR A 17 -14.49 25.16 -6.18
N ARG A 18 -14.39 25.95 -5.11
CA ARG A 18 -15.52 26.29 -4.23
C ARG A 18 -15.68 27.80 -4.21
N HIS A 19 -16.89 28.28 -4.47
CA HIS A 19 -17.20 29.72 -4.54
C HIS A 19 -16.23 30.51 -5.44
N GLY A 20 -15.88 29.97 -6.61
CA GLY A 20 -14.95 30.59 -7.56
C GLY A 20 -13.47 30.54 -7.17
N LYS A 21 -13.11 30.03 -5.98
CA LYS A 21 -11.72 29.87 -5.53
C LYS A 21 -11.25 28.44 -5.69
N LYS A 22 -10.04 28.26 -6.23
CA LYS A 22 -9.38 26.94 -6.31
C LYS A 22 -8.79 26.59 -4.95
N HIS A 23 -9.18 25.44 -4.43
CA HIS A 23 -8.58 24.80 -3.26
C HIS A 23 -7.80 23.59 -3.76
N SER A 24 -6.51 23.57 -3.46
CA SER A 24 -5.60 22.50 -3.86
C SER A 24 -4.65 22.21 -2.70
N PRO A 25 -4.40 20.94 -2.37
CA PRO A 25 -3.39 20.59 -1.38
C PRO A 25 -1.96 20.64 -1.94
N LEU A 26 -1.80 20.94 -3.23
CA LEU A 26 -0.51 20.90 -3.89
C LEU A 26 0.36 22.09 -3.46
N GLN A 27 1.61 21.80 -3.13
CA GLN A 27 2.66 22.75 -2.84
C GLN A 27 3.84 22.57 -3.80
N ALA A 28 4.75 23.55 -3.80
CA ALA A 28 5.99 23.45 -4.57
C ALA A 28 6.81 22.24 -4.06
N PRO A 29 7.41 21.45 -4.96
CA PRO A 29 8.31 20.38 -4.54
C PRO A 29 9.52 20.98 -3.82
N GLN A 30 9.96 20.34 -2.74
CA GLN A 30 11.14 20.78 -1.97
C GLN A 30 12.46 20.47 -2.70
N THR A 31 12.43 19.57 -3.67
CA THR A 31 13.58 19.10 -4.45
C THR A 31 13.20 18.98 -5.93
N ASP A 32 14.21 19.10 -6.79
CA ASP A 32 14.00 19.03 -8.25
C ASP A 32 13.67 17.61 -8.72
N THR A 33 14.24 16.59 -8.09
CA THR A 33 14.12 15.18 -8.50
C THR A 33 13.44 14.32 -7.42
N MET A 34 12.82 13.22 -7.85
CA MET A 34 12.18 12.25 -6.92
C MET A 34 13.20 11.36 -6.20
N ASP A 35 14.43 11.25 -6.72
CA ASP A 35 15.47 10.33 -6.22
C ASP A 35 16.34 10.95 -5.11
N ASP A 36 16.45 12.29 -5.01
CA ASP A 36 17.45 12.96 -4.14
C ASP A 36 16.93 13.44 -2.77
N CYS A 37 15.90 12.81 -2.20
CA CYS A 37 15.12 13.49 -1.16
C CYS A 37 15.38 13.08 0.30
N GLY A 38 16.01 11.94 0.58
CA GLY A 38 16.09 11.42 1.95
C GLY A 38 17.49 11.00 2.39
N THR A 39 17.76 11.14 3.68
CA THR A 39 18.94 10.57 4.35
C THR A 39 18.51 9.43 5.27
N GLU A 40 19.47 8.69 5.84
CA GLU A 40 19.16 7.68 6.87
C GLU A 40 18.47 8.28 8.09
N THR A 41 18.85 9.49 8.49
CA THR A 41 18.31 10.19 9.66
C THR A 41 17.03 10.99 9.36
N GLN A 42 16.77 11.29 8.08
CA GLN A 42 15.57 11.98 7.62
C GLN A 42 15.05 11.28 6.34
N PRO A 43 14.43 10.10 6.49
CA PRO A 43 13.96 9.36 5.34
C PRO A 43 12.77 10.06 4.69
N VAL A 44 12.75 10.00 3.36
CA VAL A 44 11.64 10.48 2.55
C VAL A 44 11.03 9.31 1.79
N SER A 45 9.74 9.10 2.02
CA SER A 45 8.95 8.09 1.31
C SER A 45 8.25 8.77 0.14
N GLN A 46 8.70 8.46 -1.08
CA GLN A 46 8.23 9.08 -2.32
C GLN A 46 7.23 8.17 -3.01
N TRP A 47 6.05 8.72 -3.30
CA TRP A 47 4.96 8.04 -4.00
C TRP A 47 4.55 8.84 -5.23
N LEU A 48 4.35 8.20 -6.37
CA LEU A 48 3.68 8.81 -7.52
C LEU A 48 2.19 8.47 -7.45
N VAL A 49 1.34 9.48 -7.54
CA VAL A 49 -0.11 9.35 -7.56
C VAL A 49 -0.63 9.73 -8.94
N HIS A 50 -1.41 8.83 -9.51
CA HIS A 50 -2.12 9.02 -10.75
C HIS A 50 -3.62 8.82 -10.57
N ALA A 51 -4.42 9.53 -11.35
CA ALA A 51 -5.86 9.40 -11.37
C ALA A 51 -6.30 8.93 -12.75
N ILE A 52 -7.13 7.90 -12.78
CA ILE A 52 -7.77 7.37 -13.98
C ILE A 52 -9.29 7.40 -13.82
N LYS A 53 -10.01 7.04 -14.89
CA LYS A 53 -11.44 6.78 -14.83
C LYS A 53 -11.72 5.37 -15.29
N VAL A 54 -12.39 4.59 -14.47
CA VAL A 54 -12.85 3.23 -14.79
C VAL A 54 -14.35 3.19 -14.55
N ARG A 55 -15.12 2.71 -15.54
CA ARG A 55 -16.60 2.70 -15.53
C ARG A 55 -17.20 4.05 -15.07
N ARG A 56 -16.63 5.16 -15.57
CA ARG A 56 -17.00 6.56 -15.27
C ARG A 56 -16.75 7.02 -13.82
N LYS A 57 -16.22 6.18 -12.93
CA LYS A 57 -15.80 6.58 -11.58
C LYS A 57 -14.31 6.92 -11.55
N HIS A 58 -13.93 7.80 -10.65
CA HIS A 58 -12.52 8.12 -10.41
C HIS A 58 -11.84 7.00 -9.62
N VAL A 59 -10.63 6.66 -10.02
CA VAL A 59 -9.76 5.70 -9.33
C VAL A 59 -8.39 6.33 -9.19
N LEU A 60 -7.82 6.28 -7.99
CA LEU A 60 -6.44 6.70 -7.75
C LEU A 60 -5.52 5.49 -7.66
N ILE A 61 -4.33 5.61 -8.24
CA ILE A 61 -3.25 4.64 -8.11
C ILE A 61 -2.10 5.37 -7.45
N ALA A 62 -1.67 4.90 -6.29
CA ALA A 62 -0.45 5.36 -5.63
C ALA A 62 0.63 4.29 -5.77
N MET A 63 1.81 4.67 -6.26
CA MET A 63 2.94 3.76 -6.43
C MET A 63 4.18 4.30 -5.74
N HIS A 64 4.79 3.50 -4.87
CA HIS A 64 6.05 3.83 -4.24
C HIS A 64 7.17 3.87 -5.30
N VAL A 65 7.90 4.97 -5.36
CA VAL A 65 8.82 5.27 -6.47
C VAL A 65 9.94 4.24 -6.59
N HIS A 66 10.50 3.82 -5.45
CA HIS A 66 11.67 2.96 -5.42
C HIS A 66 11.30 1.49 -5.60
N THR A 67 10.25 1.03 -4.95
CA THR A 67 9.90 -0.40 -4.89
C THR A 67 8.80 -0.79 -5.85
N ARG A 68 8.16 0.19 -6.51
CA ARG A 68 7.01 0.00 -7.41
C ARG A 68 5.81 -0.65 -6.74
N TYR A 69 5.78 -0.67 -5.41
CA TYR A 69 4.63 -1.11 -4.63
C TYR A 69 3.45 -0.21 -4.91
N ALA A 70 2.33 -0.78 -5.32
CA ALA A 70 1.17 -0.05 -5.80
C ALA A 70 -0.06 -0.32 -4.93
N MET A 71 -0.89 0.71 -4.76
CA MET A 71 -2.20 0.60 -4.12
C MET A 71 -3.25 1.33 -4.94
N VAL A 72 -4.42 0.70 -5.14
CA VAL A 72 -5.53 1.26 -5.93
C VAL A 72 -6.71 1.67 -5.05
N PHE A 73 -7.18 2.90 -5.18
CA PHE A 73 -8.24 3.47 -4.35
C PHE A 73 -9.46 3.83 -5.20
N CYS A 74 -10.60 3.23 -4.86
CA CYS A 74 -11.89 3.46 -5.50
C CYS A 74 -12.80 4.32 -4.63
N ASP A 75 -13.88 4.83 -5.23
CA ASP A 75 -14.95 5.58 -4.55
C ASP A 75 -14.49 6.79 -3.69
N LEU A 76 -13.33 7.35 -4.04
CA LEU A 76 -12.87 8.62 -3.49
C LEU A 76 -13.59 9.82 -4.11
N LYS A 77 -13.99 10.76 -3.25
CA LYS A 77 -14.57 12.04 -3.69
C LYS A 77 -13.47 12.96 -4.21
N LYS A 78 -13.78 13.68 -5.28
CA LYS A 78 -12.87 14.69 -5.84
C LYS A 78 -12.52 15.75 -4.78
N GLY A 79 -11.23 16.04 -4.62
CA GLY A 79 -10.71 16.97 -3.62
C GLY A 79 -10.59 16.41 -2.20
N ASP A 80 -10.98 15.15 -1.97
CA ASP A 80 -10.94 14.53 -0.64
C ASP A 80 -9.55 13.94 -0.33
N LYS A 81 -8.60 14.84 -0.03
CA LYS A 81 -7.25 14.46 0.40
C LYS A 81 -7.27 13.66 1.71
N SER A 82 -8.14 14.03 2.65
CA SER A 82 -8.14 13.43 4.00
C SER A 82 -8.51 11.96 3.94
N THR A 83 -9.60 11.61 3.25
CA THR A 83 -10.02 10.21 3.08
C THR A 83 -8.97 9.41 2.32
N PHE A 84 -8.35 9.99 1.27
CA PHE A 84 -7.23 9.34 0.58
C PHE A 84 -6.08 9.01 1.53
N LEU A 85 -5.64 9.96 2.36
CA LEU A 85 -4.54 9.75 3.31
C LEU A 85 -4.87 8.69 4.35
N THR A 86 -6.08 8.72 4.92
CA THR A 86 -6.53 7.72 5.89
C THR A 86 -6.48 6.32 5.28
N LEU A 87 -7.12 6.11 4.12
CA LEU A 87 -7.12 4.82 3.43
C LEU A 87 -5.72 4.38 3.01
N PHE A 88 -4.89 5.32 2.56
CA PHE A 88 -3.51 5.03 2.17
C PHE A 88 -2.70 4.49 3.35
N MET A 89 -2.78 5.15 4.51
CA MET A 89 -2.04 4.75 5.70
C MET A 89 -2.52 3.39 6.19
N GLU A 90 -3.84 3.22 6.35
CA GLU A 90 -4.44 1.95 6.77
C GLU A 90 -4.04 0.78 5.86
N ARG A 91 -4.11 0.96 4.54
CA ARG A 91 -3.77 -0.11 3.59
C ARG A 91 -2.29 -0.43 3.57
N LEU A 92 -1.44 0.59 3.66
CA LEU A 92 0.00 0.38 3.73
C LEU A 92 0.34 -0.43 4.99
N PHE A 93 -0.15 -0.02 6.16
CA PHE A 93 0.20 -0.67 7.42
C PHE A 93 -0.39 -2.05 7.56
N ASN A 94 -1.64 -2.26 7.16
CA ASN A 94 -2.23 -3.60 7.19
C ASN A 94 -1.46 -4.56 6.26
N GLY A 95 -0.98 -4.08 5.10
CA GLY A 95 -0.11 -4.87 4.23
C GLY A 95 1.24 -5.21 4.88
N MET A 96 1.87 -4.26 5.58
CA MET A 96 3.13 -4.53 6.29
C MET A 96 2.92 -5.43 7.51
N LEU A 97 1.83 -5.25 8.26
CA LEU A 97 1.44 -6.08 9.40
C LEU A 97 1.21 -7.52 8.95
N PHE A 98 0.48 -7.69 7.86
CA PHE A 98 0.24 -9.00 7.27
C PHE A 98 1.54 -9.77 7.04
N PHE A 99 2.56 -9.15 6.42
CA PHE A 99 3.85 -9.81 6.22
C PHE A 99 4.62 -10.04 7.53
N ALA A 100 4.57 -9.11 8.47
CA ALA A 100 5.24 -9.26 9.76
C ALA A 100 4.69 -10.47 10.56
N GLU A 101 3.37 -10.64 10.56
CA GLU A 101 2.68 -11.78 11.18
C GLU A 101 2.93 -13.08 10.39
N GLU A 102 2.73 -13.05 9.08
CA GLU A 102 2.90 -14.21 8.20
C GLU A 102 4.33 -14.80 8.27
N PHE A 103 5.33 -13.94 8.49
CA PHE A 103 6.73 -14.35 8.60
C PHE A 103 7.19 -14.51 10.05
N ALA A 104 6.30 -14.33 11.03
CA ALA A 104 6.58 -14.39 12.46
C ALA A 104 7.83 -13.57 12.87
N LEU A 105 7.96 -12.36 12.31
CA LEU A 105 9.17 -11.53 12.48
C LEU A 105 9.15 -10.69 13.76
N CYS A 106 7.96 -10.35 14.23
CA CYS A 106 7.77 -9.55 15.41
C CYS A 106 6.42 -9.85 16.07
N ASP A 107 6.32 -9.60 17.36
CA ASP A 107 5.03 -9.60 18.05
C ASP A 107 4.26 -8.28 17.85
N GLU A 108 3.04 -8.21 18.38
CA GLU A 108 2.19 -7.02 18.26
C GLU A 108 2.82 -5.77 18.90
N SER A 109 3.51 -5.93 20.02
CA SER A 109 4.16 -4.83 20.74
C SER A 109 5.32 -4.26 19.93
N GLU A 110 6.15 -5.14 19.37
CA GLU A 110 7.22 -4.76 18.46
C GLU A 110 6.66 -4.07 17.21
N PHE A 111 5.61 -4.63 16.59
CA PHE A 111 5.00 -3.99 15.41
C PHE A 111 4.47 -2.58 15.71
N ARG A 112 3.87 -2.35 16.88
CA ARG A 112 3.44 -1.02 17.32
C ARG A 112 4.62 -0.04 17.42
N GLN A 113 5.81 -0.49 17.83
CA GLN A 113 7.01 0.34 17.85
C GLN A 113 7.49 0.68 16.43
N ILE A 114 7.43 -0.29 15.51
CA ILE A 114 7.76 -0.07 14.09
C ILE A 114 6.84 0.99 13.49
N PHE A 115 5.54 0.89 13.77
CA PHE A 115 4.55 1.88 13.36
C PHE A 115 4.85 3.28 13.92
N ALA A 116 5.14 3.36 15.22
CA ALA A 116 5.48 4.64 15.86
C ALA A 116 6.73 5.28 15.22
N GLY A 117 7.73 4.47 14.88
CA GLY A 117 8.91 4.93 14.14
C GLY A 117 8.56 5.48 12.74
N PHE A 118 7.67 4.81 12.00
CA PHE A 118 7.18 5.36 10.73
C PHE A 118 6.49 6.70 10.93
N ASP A 119 5.55 6.79 11.87
CA ASP A 119 4.79 8.03 12.10
C ASP A 119 5.73 9.19 12.46
N GLU A 120 6.71 8.94 13.35
CA GLU A 120 7.69 9.95 13.75
C GLU A 120 8.45 10.54 12.55
N TYR A 121 8.92 9.70 11.63
CA TYR A 121 9.63 10.14 10.43
C TYR A 121 8.73 10.79 9.39
N HIS A 122 7.43 10.48 9.37
CA HIS A 122 6.52 10.83 8.28
C HIS A 122 5.37 11.77 8.67
N ARG A 123 5.45 12.43 9.84
CA ARG A 123 4.51 13.50 10.27
C ARG A 123 4.29 14.57 9.22
N ASP A 124 5.34 14.97 8.51
CA ASP A 124 5.24 15.92 7.40
C ASP A 124 4.76 15.24 6.12
N ILE A 125 3.64 15.73 5.59
CA ILE A 125 3.02 15.22 4.36
C ILE A 125 3.00 16.31 3.28
N CYS A 126 3.58 16.01 2.12
CA CYS A 126 3.66 16.90 0.96
C CYS A 126 2.88 16.33 -0.22
N PHE A 127 2.05 17.14 -0.87
CA PHE A 127 1.49 16.85 -2.20
C PHE A 127 2.11 17.83 -3.18
N CYS A 128 2.74 17.38 -4.25
CA CYS A 128 3.39 18.27 -5.21
C CYS A 128 3.08 17.88 -6.66
N LEU A 129 3.10 18.84 -7.59
CA LEU A 129 2.92 18.54 -9.02
C LEU A 129 4.25 18.07 -9.60
N ARG A 130 4.46 16.76 -9.68
CA ARG A 130 5.68 16.16 -10.21
C ARG A 130 5.36 14.78 -10.79
N GLY A 131 6.02 14.43 -11.88
CA GLY A 131 5.85 13.15 -12.55
C GLY A 131 7.19 12.44 -12.74
N ASP A 132 7.13 11.11 -12.79
CA ASP A 132 8.26 10.26 -13.14
C ASP A 132 7.84 9.34 -14.28
N ARG A 133 8.55 9.39 -15.41
CA ARG A 133 8.19 8.61 -16.61
C ARG A 133 8.32 7.11 -16.40
N SER A 134 9.30 6.67 -15.63
CA SER A 134 9.52 5.26 -15.31
C SER A 134 8.39 4.75 -14.40
N VAL A 135 8.05 5.48 -13.35
CA VAL A 135 6.96 5.11 -12.43
C VAL A 135 5.61 5.18 -13.13
N GLN A 136 5.40 6.19 -13.98
CA GLN A 136 4.18 6.28 -14.78
C GLN A 136 3.99 5.08 -15.72
N GLY A 137 5.07 4.54 -16.31
CA GLY A 137 5.00 3.32 -17.12
C GLY A 137 4.38 2.15 -16.35
N HIS A 138 4.90 1.88 -15.16
CA HIS A 138 4.35 0.81 -14.30
C HIS A 138 2.95 1.11 -13.76
N ILE A 139 2.63 2.38 -13.49
CA ILE A 139 1.26 2.79 -13.14
C ILE A 139 0.30 2.49 -14.29
N ASN A 140 0.71 2.72 -15.54
CA ASN A 140 -0.13 2.41 -16.69
C ASN A 140 -0.39 0.90 -16.82
N ASP A 141 0.61 0.05 -16.51
CA ASP A 141 0.43 -1.40 -16.45
C ASP A 141 -0.61 -1.79 -15.38
N VAL A 142 -0.48 -1.23 -14.17
CA VAL A 142 -1.44 -1.44 -13.07
C VAL A 142 -2.83 -0.96 -13.48
N ALA A 143 -2.93 0.21 -14.12
CA ALA A 143 -4.20 0.76 -14.59
C ALA A 143 -4.89 -0.18 -15.59
N TRP A 144 -4.13 -0.73 -16.54
CA TRP A 144 -4.63 -1.69 -17.52
C TRP A 144 -5.09 -3.00 -16.86
N GLN A 145 -4.30 -3.54 -15.93
CA GLN A 145 -4.66 -4.75 -15.18
C GLN A 145 -5.89 -4.53 -14.31
N PHE A 146 -6.01 -3.36 -13.68
CA PHE A 146 -7.16 -2.99 -12.87
C PHE A 146 -8.43 -2.83 -13.71
N GLU A 147 -8.34 -2.15 -14.85
CA GLU A 147 -9.47 -1.99 -15.77
C GLU A 147 -9.97 -3.34 -16.29
N ASN A 148 -9.05 -4.25 -16.64
CA ASN A 148 -9.42 -5.62 -17.04
C ASN A 148 -10.13 -6.37 -15.90
N ALA A 149 -9.56 -6.36 -14.68
CA ALA A 149 -10.18 -7.03 -13.53
C ALA A 149 -11.59 -6.51 -13.23
N VAL A 150 -11.80 -5.19 -13.35
CA VAL A 150 -13.11 -4.54 -13.19
C VAL A 150 -14.08 -4.90 -14.32
N ASN A 151 -13.58 -5.04 -15.55
CA ASN A 151 -14.41 -5.45 -16.68
C ASN A 151 -14.86 -6.91 -16.53
N ASP A 152 -13.96 -7.79 -16.07
CA ASP A 152 -14.26 -9.20 -15.83
C ASP A 152 -15.24 -9.39 -14.66
N ALA A 153 -15.05 -8.66 -13.56
CA ALA A 153 -15.95 -8.69 -12.41
C ALA A 153 -17.29 -7.98 -12.66
N GLY A 154 -17.32 -7.02 -13.60
CA GLY A 154 -18.50 -6.19 -13.90
C GLY A 154 -18.76 -5.06 -12.89
N CYS A 155 -17.97 -4.96 -11.82
CA CYS A 155 -18.05 -3.92 -10.79
C CYS A 155 -16.66 -3.44 -10.36
N LEU A 156 -16.62 -2.26 -9.74
CA LEU A 156 -15.43 -1.79 -9.02
C LEU A 156 -15.40 -2.49 -7.65
N PRO A 157 -14.21 -2.63 -7.03
CA PRO A 157 -14.10 -3.08 -5.65
C PRO A 157 -15.04 -2.27 -4.75
N ASP A 158 -15.90 -2.94 -4.00
CA ASP A 158 -16.91 -2.29 -3.17
C ASP A 158 -16.50 -2.15 -1.69
N ASN A 159 -15.41 -2.83 -1.32
CA ASN A 159 -14.91 -2.86 0.04
C ASN A 159 -13.37 -2.87 0.10
N TYR A 160 -12.88 -2.75 1.33
CA TYR A 160 -11.45 -2.75 1.64
C TYR A 160 -10.76 -4.03 1.14
N ALA A 161 -11.35 -5.19 1.38
CA ALA A 161 -10.73 -6.48 1.13
C ALA A 161 -10.60 -6.82 -0.35
N GLU A 162 -11.58 -6.45 -1.16
CA GLU A 162 -11.49 -6.57 -2.62
C GLU A 162 -10.37 -5.68 -3.17
N SER A 163 -10.28 -4.44 -2.68
CA SER A 163 -9.20 -3.53 -3.06
C SER A 163 -7.84 -4.09 -2.63
N ALA A 164 -7.71 -4.56 -1.38
CA ALA A 164 -6.49 -5.14 -0.83
C ALA A 164 -6.06 -6.41 -1.58
N SER A 165 -7.00 -7.25 -2.00
CA SER A 165 -6.71 -8.46 -2.79
C SER A 165 -6.10 -8.11 -4.15
N PHE A 166 -6.60 -7.04 -4.79
CA PHE A 166 -6.01 -6.56 -6.04
C PHE A 166 -4.58 -6.03 -5.83
N ASP A 167 -4.35 -5.24 -4.78
CA ASP A 167 -3.01 -4.76 -4.42
C ASP A 167 -2.04 -5.92 -4.17
N GLU A 168 -2.45 -6.92 -3.40
CA GLU A 168 -1.66 -8.12 -3.11
C GLU A 168 -1.23 -8.81 -4.42
N TRP A 169 -2.18 -9.08 -5.31
CA TRP A 169 -1.90 -9.70 -6.61
C TRP A 169 -0.92 -8.87 -7.47
N GLN A 170 -1.13 -7.55 -7.52
CA GLN A 170 -0.30 -6.64 -8.32
C GLN A 170 1.12 -6.49 -7.78
N ASN A 171 1.28 -6.54 -6.47
CA ASN A 171 2.58 -6.42 -5.80
C ASN A 171 3.35 -7.75 -5.74
N ALA A 172 2.66 -8.87 -5.94
CA ALA A 172 3.26 -10.19 -6.16
C ALA A 172 3.64 -10.46 -7.63
N THR A 173 3.47 -9.48 -8.53
CA THR A 173 3.85 -9.59 -9.95
C THR A 173 5.26 -9.03 -10.17
N LEU A 174 6.12 -9.80 -10.85
CA LEU A 174 7.50 -9.38 -11.17
C LEU A 174 7.52 -8.07 -11.97
N ARG A 175 8.42 -7.16 -11.57
CA ARG A 175 8.69 -5.92 -12.29
C ARG A 175 10.18 -5.77 -12.57
N SER A 176 10.49 -4.98 -13.58
CA SER A 176 11.84 -4.52 -13.89
C SER A 176 11.82 -3.01 -14.07
N ALA A 177 12.74 -2.30 -13.42
CA ALA A 177 12.95 -0.87 -13.63
C ALA A 177 14.31 -0.65 -14.25
N ARG A 178 14.50 0.42 -15.03
CA ARG A 178 15.77 0.73 -15.71
C ARG A 178 17.00 0.76 -14.78
N GLN A 179 16.79 1.12 -13.52
CA GLN A 179 17.85 1.19 -12.49
C GLN A 179 18.11 -0.17 -11.82
N SER A 180 17.26 -1.18 -12.03
CA SER A 180 17.45 -2.54 -11.53
C SER A 180 18.07 -3.42 -12.61
N LYS A 181 19.07 -4.21 -12.24
CA LYS A 181 19.67 -5.20 -13.13
C LYS A 181 18.77 -6.42 -13.31
N ASP A 182 18.08 -6.80 -12.25
CA ASP A 182 17.26 -8.01 -12.18
C ASP A 182 15.78 -7.66 -11.99
N TYR A 183 14.92 -8.63 -12.27
CA TYR A 183 13.50 -8.55 -11.91
C TYR A 183 13.35 -8.62 -10.40
N PHE A 184 12.35 -7.93 -9.86
CA PHE A 184 12.05 -7.91 -8.43
C PHE A 184 10.54 -7.96 -8.20
N PHE A 185 10.14 -8.40 -7.01
CA PHE A 185 8.76 -8.31 -6.55
C PHE A 185 8.54 -7.04 -5.72
N PRO A 186 7.55 -6.21 -6.06
CA PRO A 186 7.26 -4.98 -5.32
C PRO A 186 6.94 -5.18 -3.84
N ASP A 187 6.18 -6.22 -3.48
CA ASP A 187 5.82 -6.54 -2.09
C ASP A 187 7.06 -6.80 -1.22
N GLU A 188 7.95 -7.67 -1.69
CA GLU A 188 9.18 -8.06 -1.03
C GLU A 188 10.15 -6.90 -0.90
N THR A 189 10.36 -6.17 -1.99
CA THR A 189 11.26 -5.00 -1.97
C THR A 189 10.72 -3.92 -1.02
N MET A 190 9.41 -3.72 -0.99
CA MET A 190 8.77 -2.77 -0.08
C MET A 190 8.92 -3.21 1.38
N PHE A 191 8.58 -4.46 1.68
CA PHE A 191 8.61 -4.95 3.05
C PHE A 191 10.04 -5.02 3.61
N ILE A 192 11.02 -5.50 2.85
CA ILE A 192 12.45 -5.47 3.27
C ILE A 192 12.87 -4.03 3.59
N ARG A 193 12.59 -3.09 2.68
CA ARG A 193 12.99 -1.68 2.86
C ARG A 193 12.29 -1.04 4.06
N TRP A 194 11.01 -1.32 4.24
CA TRP A 194 10.19 -0.78 5.32
C TRP A 194 10.64 -1.36 6.67
N PHE A 195 10.67 -2.69 6.76
CA PHE A 195 11.02 -3.39 8.00
C PHE A 195 12.44 -3.05 8.45
N ALA A 196 13.43 -3.06 7.55
CA ALA A 196 14.80 -2.70 7.89
C ALA A 196 14.93 -1.26 8.40
N ARG A 197 14.09 -0.34 7.91
CA ARG A 197 14.14 1.07 8.30
C ARG A 197 13.55 1.30 9.68
N TYR A 198 12.39 0.73 9.95
CA TYR A 198 11.58 1.11 11.11
C TYR A 198 11.67 0.14 12.28
N SER A 199 12.19 -1.08 12.09
CA SER A 199 12.39 -2.05 13.18
C SER A 199 13.56 -1.75 14.10
N GLY A 200 14.47 -0.85 13.71
CA GLY A 200 15.74 -0.66 14.42
C GLY A 200 16.72 -1.84 14.27
N ARG A 201 16.35 -2.91 13.55
CA ARG A 201 17.17 -4.10 13.32
C ARG A 201 18.03 -4.00 12.04
N GLY A 202 17.80 -2.96 11.23
CA GLY A 202 18.50 -2.81 9.95
C GLY A 202 18.27 -4.01 9.05
N ASN A 203 19.32 -4.48 8.37
CA ASN A 203 19.21 -5.59 7.41
C ASN A 203 19.39 -6.98 8.05
N SER A 204 19.35 -7.12 9.38
CA SER A 204 19.59 -8.42 10.05
C SER A 204 18.60 -9.50 9.60
N ASP A 205 17.37 -9.09 9.30
CA ASP A 205 16.25 -10.00 9.02
C ASP A 205 16.03 -10.21 7.51
N GLU A 206 16.81 -9.53 6.66
CA GLU A 206 16.64 -9.57 5.19
C GLU A 206 16.67 -11.00 4.64
N ALA A 207 17.63 -11.82 5.07
CA ALA A 207 17.74 -13.20 4.60
C ALA A 207 16.56 -14.07 5.06
N VAL A 208 15.97 -13.78 6.23
CA VAL A 208 14.77 -14.47 6.71
C VAL A 208 13.57 -14.05 5.88
N ILE A 209 13.38 -12.74 5.70
CA ILE A 209 12.30 -12.16 4.89
C ILE A 209 12.30 -12.73 3.47
N LEU A 210 13.46 -12.76 2.80
CA LEU A 210 13.61 -13.32 1.45
C LEU A 210 13.17 -14.79 1.39
N ARG A 211 13.60 -15.62 2.36
CA ARG A 211 13.17 -17.03 2.42
C ARG A 211 11.68 -17.17 2.68
N SER A 212 11.10 -16.32 3.51
CA SER A 212 9.67 -16.36 3.83
C SER A 212 8.81 -15.95 2.63
N PHE A 213 9.22 -14.94 1.86
CA PHE A 213 8.56 -14.59 0.59
C PHE A 213 8.67 -15.71 -0.46
N ASP A 214 9.83 -16.34 -0.59
CA ASP A 214 10.02 -17.48 -1.48
C ASP A 214 9.11 -18.66 -1.07
N ALA A 215 9.00 -18.94 0.23
CA ALA A 215 8.07 -19.93 0.76
C ALA A 215 6.60 -19.56 0.49
N LEU A 216 6.22 -18.30 0.74
CA LEU A 216 4.87 -17.77 0.51
C LEU A 216 4.43 -17.98 -0.95
N ARG A 217 5.30 -17.68 -1.91
CA ARG A 217 5.00 -17.82 -3.35
C ARG A 217 5.00 -19.27 -3.84
N ARG A 218 5.72 -20.17 -3.15
CA ARG A 218 5.70 -21.61 -3.44
C ARG A 218 4.53 -22.35 -2.81
N ARG A 219 3.74 -21.69 -1.96
CA ARG A 219 2.53 -22.32 -1.41
C ARG A 219 1.65 -22.74 -2.58
N PRO A 220 1.27 -24.03 -2.67
CA PRO A 220 0.28 -24.43 -3.65
C PRO A 220 -0.97 -23.58 -3.43
N LEU A 221 -1.61 -23.16 -4.53
CA LEU A 221 -2.97 -22.63 -4.50
C LEU A 221 -3.84 -23.77 -3.95
N SER A 222 -3.95 -23.90 -2.63
CA SER A 222 -4.85 -24.86 -2.03
C SER A 222 -6.25 -24.41 -2.40
N TYR A 223 -6.88 -25.09 -3.36
CA TYR A 223 -8.32 -25.29 -3.28
C TYR A 223 -8.56 -25.83 -1.88
N ALA A 224 -9.32 -25.09 -1.07
CA ALA A 224 -9.61 -25.48 0.29
C ALA A 224 -10.17 -26.91 0.29
N GLU A 225 -9.41 -27.86 0.80
CA GLU A 225 -10.04 -28.95 1.53
C GLU A 225 -10.68 -28.26 2.75
N SER A 226 -11.99 -28.39 2.84
CA SER A 226 -12.77 -27.91 3.96
C SER A 226 -12.31 -28.65 5.21
N ASP A 227 -11.43 -28.03 5.99
CA ASP A 227 -11.22 -28.40 7.39
C ASP A 227 -12.46 -27.93 8.18
N GLU A 228 -13.54 -28.70 8.05
CA GLU A 228 -14.46 -28.89 9.16
C GLU A 228 -13.67 -29.65 10.24
N ASP A 229 -13.27 -28.93 11.29
CA ASP A 229 -13.21 -29.37 12.71
C ASP A 229 -12.03 -28.75 13.47
N SER A 230 -12.32 -27.65 14.19
CA SER A 230 -12.04 -27.49 15.63
C SER A 230 -12.16 -26.02 16.04
N TYR A 231 -13.38 -25.55 16.27
CA TYR A 231 -13.59 -24.32 17.05
C TYR A 231 -13.50 -24.68 18.54
N GLU A 232 -12.32 -24.53 19.14
CA GLU A 232 -12.23 -24.33 20.59
C GLU A 232 -12.29 -22.83 20.88
N GLU A 233 -13.41 -22.45 21.48
CA GLU A 233 -13.78 -21.10 21.87
C GLU A 233 -13.01 -20.73 23.16
N SER A 234 -11.84 -20.11 23.04
CA SER A 234 -11.21 -19.46 24.19
C SER A 234 -11.69 -18.01 24.30
N HIS A 235 -12.72 -17.80 25.12
CA HIS A 235 -13.06 -16.48 25.62
C HIS A 235 -11.90 -15.93 26.46
N ASP A 236 -11.19 -14.92 25.94
CA ASP A 236 -10.59 -13.93 26.81
C ASP A 236 -10.97 -12.52 26.36
N LYS A 237 -11.88 -11.95 27.13
CA LYS A 237 -12.20 -10.53 27.11
C LYS A 237 -11.08 -9.84 27.87
N HIS A 238 -10.37 -8.90 27.28
CA HIS A 238 -10.20 -7.54 27.82
C HIS A 238 -9.26 -6.67 26.98
N HIS A 239 -9.72 -5.43 26.79
CA HIS A 239 -9.00 -4.20 26.39
C HIS A 239 -8.70 -3.95 24.90
N ASN A 240 -9.78 -3.62 24.19
CA ASN A 240 -9.84 -2.46 23.31
C ASN A 240 -9.27 -1.24 24.03
N ASP A 241 -8.20 -0.68 23.48
CA ASP A 241 -8.01 0.76 23.26
C ASP A 241 -6.60 0.93 22.65
N LEU A 242 -6.51 1.60 21.50
CA LEU A 242 -5.31 2.07 20.75
C LEU A 242 -4.95 1.37 19.43
N ILE A 243 -5.73 0.40 18.96
CA ILE A 243 -5.78 0.06 17.53
C ILE A 243 -6.94 0.89 16.92
N PRO A 244 -6.78 1.55 15.77
CA PRO A 244 -7.92 2.17 15.10
C PRO A 244 -9.05 1.14 14.94
N ASP A 245 -10.27 1.55 15.31
CA ASP A 245 -11.48 0.70 15.42
C ASP A 245 -11.92 0.04 14.08
N ASN A 246 -11.13 0.24 13.03
CA ASN A 246 -11.33 -0.19 11.65
C ASN A 246 -10.22 -1.11 11.12
N VAL A 247 -9.31 -1.60 11.96
CA VAL A 247 -8.37 -2.66 11.58
C VAL A 247 -9.13 -3.98 11.46
N ILE A 248 -9.23 -4.48 10.23
CA ILE A 248 -9.91 -5.74 9.94
C ILE A 248 -8.91 -6.88 10.12
N ASP A 249 -9.31 -7.90 10.88
CA ASP A 249 -8.61 -9.18 10.99
C ASP A 249 -8.60 -9.87 9.61
N LEU A 250 -7.46 -9.80 8.92
CA LEU A 250 -7.28 -10.35 7.58
C LEU A 250 -7.37 -11.89 7.55
N ALA A 251 -7.06 -12.56 8.67
CA ALA A 251 -7.23 -14.01 8.79
C ALA A 251 -8.73 -14.37 8.79
N LYS A 252 -9.56 -13.61 9.51
CA LYS A 252 -11.03 -13.75 9.43
C LYS A 252 -11.58 -13.46 8.05
N VAL A 253 -11.11 -12.42 7.37
CA VAL A 253 -11.56 -12.09 6.02
C VAL A 253 -11.21 -13.19 5.02
N ARG A 254 -10.02 -13.80 5.13
CA ARG A 254 -9.64 -14.96 4.32
C ARG A 254 -10.49 -16.19 4.63
N ALA A 255 -10.82 -16.41 5.90
CA ALA A 255 -11.72 -17.49 6.31
C ALA A 255 -13.15 -17.29 5.77
N GLU A 256 -13.65 -16.05 5.69
CA GLU A 256 -14.95 -15.73 5.09
C GLU A 256 -14.95 -15.84 3.56
N ARG A 257 -13.82 -15.51 2.90
CA ARG A 257 -13.65 -15.67 1.45
C ARG A 257 -13.72 -17.13 1.01
N ASN A 258 -13.23 -18.05 1.84
CA ASN A 258 -13.23 -19.48 1.54
C ASN A 258 -14.59 -20.16 1.80
N LYS A 259 -15.60 -19.41 2.29
CA LYS A 259 -16.97 -19.89 2.56
C LYS A 259 -17.99 -19.49 1.49
N ARG A 260 -17.61 -18.73 0.46
CA ARG A 260 -18.47 -18.31 -0.66
C ARG A 260 -17.96 -18.88 -1.98
#